data_AF-A0A368AUV9-F1
#
_entry.id   AF-A0A368AUV9-F1
#
_cell.length_a   1.000
_cell.length_b   1.000
_cell.length_c   1.000
_cell.angle_alpha   90.00
_cell.angle_beta   90.00
_cell.angle_gamma   90.00
#
_symmetry.space_group_name_H-M   'P 1'
#
loop_
_entity.id
_entity.type
_entity.pdbx_description
1 polymer ?
#
loop_
_entity_poly.entity_id
_entity_poly.type
_entity_poly.pdbx_seq_one_letter_code
_entity_poly.pdbx_strand_id
1 'polypeptide(L)'
;MAMIPETLANLNLFVDGVSFQGDVPSLTLPKLTLKMEEHRPGGMDMPVEMDLGMEKQEAAFTTTGVRREALKFFGLADGSGFNGTFRGAFKGLKGKINPVVVTLRGTLKEIDMGDWKSGDKAEIKHSVGLTYYKLEVDGRLIYEIDALGMKRVIDGVDQLAAQRAALGL
;
A
#
# COMPACT_ATOMS: atom_id res chain seq x y z
N MET A 1 25.18 6.79 -15.61
CA MET A 1 24.04 7.50 -16.24
C MET A 1 23.34 8.25 -15.12
N ALA A 2 23.26 9.58 -15.18
CA ALA A 2 22.64 10.36 -14.11
C ALA A 2 21.13 10.13 -14.09
N MET A 3 20.54 9.88 -12.92
CA MET A 3 19.09 9.78 -12.77
C MET A 3 18.44 11.13 -13.06
N ILE A 4 17.36 11.12 -13.85
CA ILE A 4 16.58 12.32 -14.13
C ILE A 4 15.71 12.60 -12.90
N PRO A 5 15.66 13.84 -12.39
CA PRO A 5 14.74 14.19 -11.31
C PRO A 5 13.28 13.94 -11.74
N GLU A 6 12.55 13.21 -10.91
CA GLU A 6 11.12 12.91 -11.08
C GLU A 6 10.36 13.36 -9.83
N THR A 7 9.17 13.92 -10.04
CA THR A 7 8.28 14.36 -8.95
C THR A 7 6.85 13.87 -9.20
N LEU A 8 6.11 13.57 -8.12
CA LEU A 8 4.70 13.23 -8.22
C LEU A 8 3.92 14.47 -8.69
N ALA A 9 3.33 14.41 -9.87
CA ALA A 9 2.61 15.52 -10.48
C ALA A 9 1.11 15.46 -10.20
N ASN A 10 0.52 14.25 -10.25
CA ASN A 10 -0.91 14.03 -10.01
C ASN A 10 -1.12 12.67 -9.33
N LEU A 11 -2.25 12.56 -8.63
CA LEU A 11 -2.71 11.32 -8.00
C LEU A 11 -4.19 11.06 -8.32
N ASN A 12 -4.60 9.80 -8.22
CA ASN A 12 -6.00 9.41 -8.28
C ASN A 12 -6.23 8.13 -7.45
N LEU A 13 -7.48 7.93 -7.03
CA LEU A 13 -7.93 6.77 -6.28
C LEU A 13 -9.12 6.15 -7.01
N PHE A 14 -9.12 4.84 -7.11
CA PHE A 14 -10.29 4.05 -7.46
C PHE A 14 -10.64 3.15 -6.28
N VAL A 15 -11.90 3.14 -5.87
CA VAL A 15 -12.42 2.17 -4.90
C VAL A 15 -13.49 1.37 -5.62
N ASP A 16 -13.32 0.05 -5.70
CA ASP A 16 -14.31 -0.85 -6.33
C ASP A 16 -14.70 -0.41 -7.76
N GLY A 17 -13.71 0.09 -8.52
CA GLY A 17 -13.88 0.60 -9.88
C GLY A 17 -14.42 2.03 -9.98
N VAL A 18 -14.89 2.63 -8.89
CA VAL A 18 -15.36 4.02 -8.85
C VAL A 18 -14.18 4.97 -8.69
N SER A 19 -14.06 5.95 -9.59
CA SER A 19 -13.03 7.00 -9.55
C SER A 19 -13.38 8.09 -8.53
N PHE A 20 -12.39 8.50 -7.73
CA PHE A 20 -12.50 9.59 -6.74
C PHE A 20 -11.84 10.88 -7.25
N GLN A 21 -11.84 11.07 -8.57
CA GLN A 21 -11.31 12.26 -9.22
C GLN A 21 -12.01 13.52 -8.68
N GLY A 22 -11.22 14.47 -8.16
CA GLY A 22 -11.69 15.74 -7.61
C GLY A 22 -11.84 15.78 -6.08
N ASP A 23 -11.73 14.63 -5.40
CA ASP A 23 -12.11 14.52 -3.99
C ASP A 23 -11.01 14.00 -3.06
N VAL A 24 -9.93 13.47 -3.61
CA VAL A 24 -8.84 12.86 -2.82
C VAL A 24 -7.65 13.81 -2.82
N PRO A 25 -7.38 14.52 -1.70
CA PRO A 25 -6.25 15.41 -1.61
C PRO A 25 -4.94 14.68 -1.26
N SER A 26 -5.01 13.55 -0.55
CA SER A 26 -3.80 12.78 -0.20
C SER A 26 -4.01 11.27 -0.18
N LEU A 27 -2.95 10.55 -0.56
CA LEU A 27 -2.82 9.11 -0.53
C LEU A 27 -1.53 8.74 0.19
N THR A 28 -1.62 7.79 1.11
CA THR A 28 -0.50 7.23 1.86
C THR A 28 -0.37 5.76 1.51
N LEU A 29 0.69 5.44 0.77
CA LEU A 29 1.08 4.06 0.48
C LEU A 29 1.57 3.38 1.77
N PRO A 30 1.39 2.05 1.88
CA PRO A 30 1.81 1.33 3.07
C PRO A 30 3.32 1.36 3.23
N LYS A 31 3.76 1.48 4.48
CA LYS A 31 5.16 1.31 4.85
C LYS A 31 5.49 -0.18 4.78
N LEU A 32 6.48 -0.55 3.97
CA LEU A 32 7.00 -1.90 3.90
C LEU A 32 8.16 -2.05 4.88
N THR A 33 7.95 -2.80 5.95
CA THR A 33 8.95 -3.08 6.98
C THR A 33 9.10 -4.57 7.18
N LEU A 34 10.36 -5.02 7.22
CA LEU A 34 10.70 -6.38 7.62
C LEU A 34 10.81 -6.43 9.14
N LYS A 35 10.27 -7.50 9.73
CA LYS A 35 10.48 -7.80 11.13
C LYS A 35 11.83 -8.50 11.26
N MET A 36 12.81 -7.79 11.80
CA MET A 36 14.15 -8.32 12.06
C MET A 36 14.29 -8.72 13.52
N GLU A 37 14.93 -9.86 13.79
CA GLU A 37 15.35 -10.25 15.13
C GLU A 37 16.88 -10.33 15.20
N GLU A 38 17.46 -9.74 16.26
CA GLU A 38 18.90 -9.82 16.51
C GLU A 38 19.27 -11.24 16.95
N HIS A 39 20.05 -11.92 16.12
CA HIS A 39 20.53 -13.27 16.39
C HIS A 39 22.03 -13.23 16.71
N ARG A 40 22.40 -13.64 17.93
CA ARG A 40 23.80 -13.77 18.38
C ARG A 40 24.04 -15.07 19.17
N PRO A 41 24.14 -16.23 18.48
CA PRO A 41 24.49 -17.51 19.10
C PRO A 41 25.96 -17.59 19.53
N GLY A 42 26.31 -18.66 20.25
CA GLY A 42 27.66 -18.89 20.75
C GLY A 42 28.70 -18.95 19.63
N GLY A 43 29.82 -18.25 19.81
CA GLY A 43 30.88 -18.13 18.80
C GLY A 43 30.77 -16.90 17.88
N MET A 44 29.78 -16.02 18.10
CA MET A 44 29.64 -14.74 17.37
C MET A 44 30.03 -13.53 18.23
N ASP A 45 30.83 -12.64 17.66
CA ASP A 45 31.31 -11.41 18.29
C ASP A 45 30.34 -10.21 18.11
N MET A 46 29.40 -10.30 17.16
CA MET A 46 28.38 -9.28 16.89
C MET A 46 27.01 -9.92 16.55
N PRO A 47 25.88 -9.29 16.95
CA PRO A 47 24.55 -9.72 16.50
C PRO A 47 24.36 -9.51 14.99
N VAL A 48 23.59 -10.41 14.37
CA VAL A 48 23.14 -10.31 12.98
C VAL A 48 21.62 -10.32 12.94
N GLU A 49 21.02 -9.44 12.14
CA GLU A 49 19.57 -9.37 11.95
C GLU A 49 19.06 -10.50 11.04
N MET A 50 18.07 -11.26 11.52
CA MET A 50 17.38 -12.30 10.74
C MET A 50 15.95 -11.87 10.40
N ASP A 51 15.55 -12.08 9.13
CA ASP A 51 14.19 -11.79 8.62
C ASP A 51 13.17 -12.82 9.12
N LEU A 52 12.17 -12.36 9.87
CA LEU A 52 11.04 -13.16 10.38
C LEU A 52 9.72 -12.91 9.63
N GLY A 53 9.79 -12.25 8.46
CA GLY A 53 8.64 -11.86 7.67
C GLY A 53 8.35 -10.37 7.71
N MET A 54 7.14 -9.98 7.33
CA MET A 54 6.75 -8.58 7.20
C MET A 54 5.90 -8.10 8.38
N GLU A 55 6.04 -6.83 8.73
CA GLU A 55 5.09 -6.18 9.64
C GLU A 55 3.73 -5.96 8.96
N LYS A 56 2.71 -5.71 9.77
CA LYS A 56 1.36 -5.40 9.29
C LYS A 56 1.39 -4.13 8.43
N GLN A 57 0.83 -4.23 7.23
CA GLN A 57 0.76 -3.11 6.31
C GLN A 57 -0.57 -2.35 6.48
N GLU A 58 -0.46 -1.03 6.58
CA GLU A 58 -1.61 -0.13 6.63
C GLU A 58 -1.42 0.96 5.58
N ALA A 59 -2.43 1.15 4.73
CA ALA A 59 -2.52 2.26 3.79
C ALA A 59 -3.55 3.27 4.29
N ALA A 60 -3.40 4.54 3.91
CA ALA A 60 -4.39 5.54 4.25
C ALA A 60 -4.72 6.43 3.05
N PHE A 61 -5.93 6.96 3.03
CA PHE A 61 -6.34 7.97 2.07
C PHE A 61 -7.27 8.99 2.73
N THR A 62 -7.30 10.19 2.18
CA THR A 62 -8.20 11.24 2.65
C THR A 62 -9.22 11.58 1.57
N THR A 63 -10.42 11.98 1.98
CA THR A 63 -11.43 12.54 1.08
C THR A 63 -11.95 13.86 1.64
N THR A 64 -12.22 14.83 0.77
CA THR A 64 -12.83 16.10 1.17
C THR A 64 -14.35 16.01 1.30
N GLY A 65 -14.97 15.11 0.54
CA GLY A 65 -16.40 14.85 0.57
C GLY A 65 -16.76 13.62 1.39
N VAL A 66 -17.99 13.60 1.94
CA VAL A 66 -18.62 12.41 2.52
C VAL A 66 -19.03 11.47 1.38
N ARG A 67 -18.12 10.58 0.98
CA ARG A 67 -18.33 9.64 -0.14
C ARG A 67 -18.88 8.31 0.34
N ARG A 68 -20.16 8.05 0.05
CA ARG A 68 -20.83 6.77 0.36
C ARG A 68 -20.06 5.58 -0.22
N GLU A 69 -19.41 5.78 -1.36
CA GLU A 69 -18.64 4.77 -2.09
C GLU A 69 -17.43 4.27 -1.30
N ALA A 70 -16.81 5.12 -0.48
CA ALA A 70 -15.73 4.70 0.44
C ALA A 70 -16.29 4.22 1.77
N LEU A 71 -17.27 4.95 2.33
CA LEU A 71 -17.82 4.68 3.67
C LEU A 71 -18.53 3.31 3.77
N LYS A 72 -19.11 2.82 2.67
CA LYS A 72 -19.80 1.51 2.65
C LYS A 72 -18.91 0.31 2.99
N PHE A 73 -17.58 0.47 2.94
CA PHE A 73 -16.62 -0.62 3.17
C PHE A 73 -16.17 -0.76 4.63
N PHE A 74 -16.58 0.14 5.52
CA PHE A 74 -16.18 0.09 6.91
C PHE A 74 -16.94 -0.96 7.70
N GLY A 75 -16.22 -1.74 8.51
CA GLY A 75 -16.82 -2.71 9.42
C GLY A 75 -17.48 -3.91 8.73
N LEU A 76 -17.16 -4.20 7.47
CA LEU A 76 -17.64 -5.41 6.79
C LEU A 76 -17.11 -6.66 7.50
N ALA A 77 -17.95 -7.70 7.57
CA ALA A 77 -17.53 -9.02 8.09
C ALA A 77 -16.46 -9.68 7.21
N ASP A 78 -16.44 -9.34 5.91
CA ASP A 78 -15.36 -9.71 4.99
C ASP A 78 -14.16 -8.78 5.17
N GLY A 79 -13.10 -9.30 5.80
CA GLY A 79 -11.82 -8.61 6.01
C GLY A 79 -10.99 -8.37 4.74
N SER A 80 -11.53 -8.68 3.57
CA SER A 80 -10.91 -8.40 2.26
C SER A 80 -11.84 -7.62 1.33
N GLY A 81 -12.98 -7.16 1.83
CA GLY A 81 -14.02 -6.52 1.02
C GLY A 81 -13.62 -5.17 0.42
N PHE A 82 -12.65 -4.45 1.01
CA PHE A 82 -12.16 -3.21 0.44
C PHE A 82 -11.15 -3.50 -0.69
N ASN A 83 -11.45 -2.99 -1.89
CA ASN A 83 -10.55 -3.04 -3.05
C ASN A 83 -10.23 -1.61 -3.51
N GLY A 84 -8.97 -1.21 -3.37
CA GLY A 84 -8.47 0.12 -3.75
C GLY A 84 -7.41 0.04 -4.84
N THR A 85 -7.39 1.00 -5.75
CA THR A 85 -6.27 1.22 -6.67
C THR A 85 -5.80 2.67 -6.57
N PHE A 86 -4.60 2.86 -6.02
CA PHE A 86 -3.97 4.16 -5.93
C PHE A 86 -3.12 4.36 -7.18
N ARG A 87 -3.21 5.53 -7.79
CA ARG A 87 -2.44 5.88 -8.98
C ARG A 87 -1.67 7.16 -8.75
N GLY A 88 -0.40 7.17 -9.14
CA GLY A 88 0.46 8.34 -9.16
C GLY A 88 1.07 8.53 -10.54
N ALA A 89 1.15 9.77 -10.99
CA ALA A 89 1.86 10.14 -12.22
C ALA A 89 3.13 10.90 -11.84
N PHE A 90 4.30 10.26 -11.98
CA PHE A 90 5.58 10.89 -11.73
C PHE A 90 6.09 11.54 -13.01
N LYS A 91 6.34 12.85 -12.98
CA LYS A 91 6.81 13.62 -14.12
C LYS A 91 8.31 13.84 -13.99
N GLY A 92 9.07 13.37 -14.98
CA GLY A 92 10.47 13.66 -15.12
C GLY A 92 10.72 15.04 -15.74
N LEU A 93 11.91 15.61 -15.47
CA LEU A 93 12.32 16.91 -16.03
C LEU A 93 12.22 16.98 -17.57
N LYS A 94 12.43 15.84 -18.25
CA LYS A 94 12.34 15.72 -19.72
C LYS A 94 10.93 15.44 -20.25
N GLY A 95 9.90 15.50 -19.39
CA GLY A 95 8.50 15.31 -19.78
C GLY A 95 8.04 13.85 -19.87
N LYS A 96 8.93 12.86 -19.69
CA LYS A 96 8.49 11.45 -19.51
C LYS A 96 7.62 11.37 -18.26
N ILE A 97 6.48 10.70 -18.36
CA ILE A 97 5.61 10.38 -17.23
C ILE A 97 5.78 8.90 -16.91
N ASN A 98 6.15 8.60 -15.67
CA ASN A 98 6.20 7.25 -15.14
C ASN A 98 4.91 6.99 -14.33
N PRO A 99 4.02 6.11 -14.80
CA PRO A 99 2.84 5.73 -14.05
C PRO A 99 3.24 4.79 -12.89
N VAL A 100 2.72 5.08 -11.70
CA VAL A 100 2.78 4.21 -10.53
C VAL A 100 1.37 3.77 -10.21
N VAL A 101 1.15 2.47 -10.18
CA VAL A 101 -0.14 1.86 -9.87
C VAL A 101 0.03 0.95 -8.67
N VAL A 102 -0.79 1.17 -7.65
CA VAL A 102 -0.79 0.36 -6.43
C VAL A 102 -2.17 -0.23 -6.26
N THR A 103 -2.27 -1.55 -6.31
CA THR A 103 -3.51 -2.28 -6.05
C THR A 103 -3.47 -2.82 -4.63
N LEU A 104 -4.53 -2.54 -3.88
CA LEU A 104 -4.66 -2.79 -2.46
C LEU A 104 -5.95 -3.57 -2.21
N ARG A 105 -5.87 -4.59 -1.36
CA ARG A 105 -7.05 -5.25 -0.80
C ARG A 105 -6.91 -5.35 0.71
N GLY A 106 -8.03 -5.25 1.43
CA GLY A 106 -8.04 -5.47 2.86
C GLY A 106 -9.33 -5.03 3.54
N THR A 107 -9.20 -4.59 4.79
CA THR A 107 -10.31 -4.08 5.60
C THR A 107 -10.15 -2.58 5.78
N LEU A 108 -11.21 -1.81 5.51
CA LEU A 108 -11.28 -0.42 5.96
C LEU A 108 -11.46 -0.42 7.48
N LYS A 109 -10.37 -0.14 8.19
CA LYS A 109 -10.20 -0.31 9.64
C LYS A 109 -10.70 0.90 10.44
N GLU A 110 -10.56 2.09 9.88
CA GLU A 110 -10.87 3.34 10.57
C GLU A 110 -11.40 4.38 9.58
N ILE A 111 -12.41 5.13 10.02
CA ILE A 111 -12.87 6.36 9.38
C ILE A 111 -12.85 7.44 10.46
N ASP A 112 -12.03 8.46 10.25
CA ASP A 112 -12.01 9.68 11.05
C ASP A 112 -12.62 10.80 10.20
N MET A 113 -13.80 11.30 10.59
CA MET A 113 -14.52 12.35 9.87
C MET A 113 -14.06 13.77 10.23
N GLY A 114 -13.09 13.90 11.15
CA GLY A 114 -12.57 15.16 11.63
C GLY A 114 -13.61 16.06 12.30
N ASP A 115 -13.25 17.32 12.49
CA ASP A 115 -14.15 18.36 12.99
C ASP A 115 -14.92 19.02 11.84
N TRP A 116 -16.23 19.21 12.02
CA TRP A 116 -17.06 19.92 11.05
C TRP A 116 -17.24 21.37 11.50
N LYS A 117 -16.61 22.30 10.76
CA LYS A 117 -16.72 23.75 10.97
C LYS A 117 -17.27 24.39 9.70
N SER A 118 -18.28 25.25 9.85
CA SER A 118 -18.87 25.97 8.73
C SER A 118 -17.81 26.85 8.05
N GLY A 119 -17.61 26.66 6.75
CA GLY A 119 -16.63 27.40 5.95
C GLY A 119 -15.26 26.72 5.81
N ASP A 120 -14.96 25.69 6.63
CA ASP A 120 -13.71 24.93 6.53
C ASP A 120 -13.88 23.71 5.60
N LYS A 121 -12.75 23.24 5.03
CA LYS A 121 -12.73 21.98 4.29
C LYS A 121 -12.83 20.82 5.28
N ALA A 122 -13.82 19.96 5.11
CA ALA A 122 -13.85 18.67 5.79
C ALA A 122 -12.75 17.77 5.23
N GLU A 123 -12.03 17.06 6.11
CA GLU A 123 -11.05 16.05 5.72
C GLU A 123 -11.40 14.74 6.43
N ILE A 124 -11.82 13.75 5.65
CA ILE A 124 -12.18 12.43 6.16
C ILE A 124 -11.01 11.49 5.90
N LYS A 125 -10.36 11.03 6.96
CA LYS A 125 -9.23 10.09 6.88
C LYS A 125 -9.73 8.66 6.97
N HIS A 126 -9.23 7.83 6.07
CA HIS A 126 -9.58 6.42 5.95
C HIS A 126 -8.31 5.60 6.11
N SER A 127 -8.30 4.65 7.04
CA SER A 127 -7.17 3.73 7.26
C SER A 127 -7.57 2.32 6.86
N VAL A 128 -6.76 1.69 6.00
CA VAL A 128 -7.00 0.35 5.45
C VAL A 128 -5.92 -0.59 5.94
N GLY A 129 -6.31 -1.64 6.66
CA GLY A 129 -5.43 -2.76 6.99
C GLY A 129 -5.34 -3.70 5.79
N LEU A 130 -4.14 -3.89 5.23
CA LEU A 130 -3.97 -4.60 3.98
C LEU A 130 -3.79 -6.10 4.17
N THR A 131 -4.43 -6.88 3.30
CA THR A 131 -4.21 -8.32 3.12
C THR A 131 -3.48 -8.64 1.83
N TYR A 132 -3.62 -7.77 0.81
CA TYR A 132 -2.90 -7.83 -0.46
C TYR A 132 -2.38 -6.46 -0.86
N TYR A 133 -1.15 -6.43 -1.36
CA TYR A 133 -0.47 -5.26 -1.87
C TYR A 133 0.27 -5.59 -3.17
N LYS A 134 0.03 -4.80 -4.22
CA LYS A 134 0.76 -4.90 -5.48
C LYS A 134 1.21 -3.53 -5.93
N LEU A 135 2.50 -3.35 -6.18
CA LEU A 135 3.10 -2.14 -6.73
C LEU A 135 3.61 -2.40 -8.15
N GLU A 136 3.15 -1.58 -9.08
CA GLU A 136 3.63 -1.54 -10.45
C GLU A 136 4.18 -0.15 -10.76
N VAL A 137 5.37 -0.10 -11.36
CA VAL A 137 6.02 1.13 -11.81
C VAL A 137 6.35 0.98 -13.28
N ASP A 138 5.91 1.93 -14.11
CA ASP A 138 6.07 1.88 -15.58
C ASP A 138 5.53 0.57 -16.19
N GLY A 139 4.42 0.05 -15.63
CA GLY A 139 3.79 -1.21 -16.05
C GLY A 139 4.55 -2.49 -15.66
N ARG A 140 5.63 -2.37 -14.88
CA ARG A 140 6.40 -3.52 -14.38
C ARG A 140 6.08 -3.79 -12.92
N LEU A 141 5.90 -5.06 -12.58
CA LEU A 141 5.69 -5.51 -11.21
C LEU A 141 6.96 -5.31 -10.39
N ILE A 142 6.88 -4.47 -9.36
CA ILE A 142 7.97 -4.26 -8.41
C ILE A 142 7.74 -5.07 -7.15
N TYR A 143 6.55 -4.98 -6.57
CA TYR A 143 6.19 -5.72 -5.37
C TYR A 143 4.85 -6.41 -5.53
N GLU A 144 4.76 -7.65 -5.07
CA GLU A 144 3.51 -8.35 -4.85
C GLU A 144 3.57 -9.06 -3.50
N ILE A 145 2.67 -8.69 -2.61
CA ILE A 145 2.64 -9.19 -1.24
C ILE A 145 1.23 -9.69 -0.96
N ASP A 146 1.13 -10.98 -0.67
CA ASP A 146 -0.11 -11.65 -0.27
C ASP A 146 0.17 -12.38 1.04
N ALA A 147 -0.42 -11.88 2.13
CA ALA A 147 -0.24 -12.45 3.45
C ALA A 147 -0.90 -13.83 3.58
N LEU A 148 -2.04 -14.05 2.92
CA LEU A 148 -2.79 -15.31 3.01
C LEU A 148 -2.20 -16.37 2.08
N GLY A 149 -1.75 -15.95 0.89
CA GLY A 149 -1.08 -16.82 -0.09
C GLY A 149 0.40 -17.08 0.18
N MET A 150 0.94 -16.54 1.29
CA MET A 150 2.36 -16.60 1.66
C MET A 150 3.26 -16.24 0.46
N LYS A 151 2.96 -15.13 -0.22
CA LYS A 151 3.62 -14.70 -1.45
C LYS A 151 4.31 -13.37 -1.22
N ARG A 152 5.61 -13.31 -1.53
CA ARG A 152 6.41 -12.07 -1.46
C ARG A 152 7.28 -11.98 -2.70
N VAL A 153 6.74 -11.40 -3.77
CA VAL A 153 7.45 -11.18 -5.03
C VAL A 153 8.15 -9.83 -4.98
N ILE A 154 9.44 -9.84 -5.21
CA ILE A 154 10.29 -8.65 -5.35
C ILE A 154 10.91 -8.70 -6.75
N ASP A 155 10.60 -7.69 -7.57
CA ASP A 155 11.07 -7.58 -8.96
C ASP A 155 10.89 -8.87 -9.78
N GLY A 156 9.69 -9.48 -9.65
CA GLY A 156 9.33 -10.73 -10.34
C GLY A 156 9.81 -12.03 -9.68
N VAL A 157 10.62 -11.99 -8.62
CA VAL A 157 11.12 -13.19 -7.92
C VAL A 157 10.40 -13.41 -6.59
N ASP A 158 9.77 -14.58 -6.43
CA ASP A 158 9.09 -14.97 -5.19
C ASP A 158 10.07 -15.45 -4.12
N GLN A 159 10.20 -14.65 -3.06
CA GLN A 159 11.13 -14.89 -1.96
C GLN A 159 10.65 -15.97 -0.99
N LEU A 160 9.37 -16.35 -1.03
CA LEU A 160 8.78 -17.33 -0.10
C LEU A 160 8.55 -18.70 -0.76
N ALA A 161 8.90 -18.86 -2.03
CA ALA A 161 8.66 -20.10 -2.77
C ALA A 161 9.30 -21.33 -2.10
N ALA A 162 10.55 -21.23 -1.64
CA ALA A 162 11.23 -22.32 -0.95
C ALA A 162 10.60 -22.64 0.42
N GLN A 163 10.15 -21.62 1.15
CA GLN A 163 9.46 -21.80 2.43
C GLN A 163 8.10 -22.47 2.25
N ARG A 164 7.31 -22.04 1.26
CA ARG A 164 6.05 -22.71 0.92
C ARG A 164 6.26 -24.17 0.55
N ALA A 165 7.25 -24.47 -0.30
CA ALA A 165 7.59 -25.84 -0.66
C ALA A 165 7.97 -26.70 0.57
N ALA A 166 8.75 -26.14 1.51
CA ALA A 166 9.11 -26.81 2.76
C ALA A 166 7.90 -27.05 3.69
N LEU A 167 6.88 -26.20 3.62
CA LEU A 167 5.61 -26.33 4.35
C LEU A 167 4.57 -27.19 3.62
N GLY A 168 4.84 -27.63 2.39
CA GLY A 168 3.90 -28.39 1.56
C GLY A 168 2.74 -27.56 0.99
N LEU A 169 2.95 -26.26 0.79
CA LEU A 169 2.00 -25.29 0.23
C LEU A 169 2.27 -24.96 -1.24
#